data_AF-A0A0F2RGF4-F1
#
_entry.id   AF-A0A0F2RGF4-F1
#
_cell.length_a   1.000
_cell.length_b   1.000
_cell.length_c   1.000
_cell.angle_alpha   90.00
_cell.angle_beta   90.00
_cell.angle_gamma   90.00
#
_symmetry.space_group_name_H-M   'P 1'
#
loop_
_entity.id
_entity.type
_entity.pdbx_description
1 polymer ?
#
loop_
_entity_poly.entity_id
_entity_poly.type
_entity_poly.pdbx_seq_one_letter_code
_entity_poly.pdbx_strand_id
1 'polypeptide(L)' 'VLEWSQWETLAARLTEAKVPFVIEPYVRFKGQPGEQGTLFILDPFGNALEFKTFRDFSQIFATG' A
#
# COMPACT_ATOMS: atom_id res chain seq x y z
N VAL A 1 -4.66 6.50 2.05
CA VAL A 1 -3.67 5.99 3.03
C VAL A 1 -4.43 5.18 4.06
N LEU A 2 -3.92 4.01 4.46
CA LEU A 2 -4.56 3.08 5.39
C LEU A 2 -3.68 2.86 6.62
N GLU A 3 -4.30 2.46 7.73
CA GLU A 3 -3.58 1.85 8.85
C GLU A 3 -2.83 0.60 8.38
N TRP A 4 -1.69 0.28 9.01
CA TRP A 4 -0.83 -0.82 8.58
C TRP A 4 -1.57 -2.15 8.50
N SER A 5 -2.34 -2.48 9.54
CA SER A 5 -3.14 -3.71 9.61
C SER A 5 -4.25 -3.75 8.56
N GLN A 6 -4.84 -2.61 8.22
CA GLN A 6 -5.86 -2.51 7.18
C GLN A 6 -5.24 -2.72 5.80
N TRP A 7 -4.05 -2.18 5.57
CA TRP A 7 -3.32 -2.39 4.33
C TRP A 7 -2.92 -3.85 4.14
N GLU A 8 -2.39 -4.52 5.18
CA GLU A 8 -2.07 -5.96 5.14
C GLU A 8 -3.32 -6.80 4.88
N THR A 9 -4.43 -6.48 5.55
CA THR A 9 -5.71 -7.17 5.35
C THR A 9 -6.23 -6.97 3.92
N LEU A 10 -6.14 -5.77 3.38
CA LEU A 10 -6.55 -5.47 2.00
C LEU A 10 -5.68 -6.24 1.00
N ALA A 11 -4.36 -6.19 1.16
CA ALA A 11 -3.42 -6.91 0.32
C ALA A 11 -3.75 -8.42 0.27
N ALA A 12 -3.93 -9.04 1.45
CA ALA A 12 -4.27 -10.46 1.55
C ALA A 12 -5.59 -10.79 0.84
N ARG A 13 -6.64 -9.98 1.05
CA ARG A 13 -7.94 -10.19 0.40
C ARG A 13 -7.88 -10.06 -1.12
N LEU A 14 -7.13 -9.08 -1.62
CA LEU A 14 -6.94 -8.88 -3.06
C LEU A 14 -6.15 -10.05 -3.68
N THR A 15 -5.12 -10.55 -3.00
CA THR A 15 -4.36 -11.73 -3.42
C THR A 15 -5.22 -13.00 -3.42
N GLU A 16 -6.00 -13.25 -2.35
CA GLU A 16 -6.91 -14.41 -2.27
C GLU A 16 -7.98 -14.37 -3.37
N ALA A 17 -8.53 -13.18 -3.64
CA ALA A 17 -9.48 -12.96 -4.72
C ALA A 17 -8.84 -12.97 -6.12
N LYS A 18 -7.52 -13.18 -6.23
CA LYS A 18 -6.75 -13.19 -7.49
C LYS A 18 -6.94 -11.92 -8.32
N VAL A 19 -7.07 -10.77 -7.65
CA VAL A 19 -7.14 -9.48 -8.33
C VAL A 19 -5.78 -9.21 -8.99
N PRO A 20 -5.74 -8.85 -10.29
CA PRO A 20 -4.49 -8.50 -10.95
C PRO A 20 -3.95 -7.19 -10.40
N PHE A 21 -2.72 -7.22 -9.92
CA PHE A 21 -2.00 -6.04 -9.46
C PHE A 21 -1.25 -5.39 -10.63
N VAL A 22 -1.26 -4.06 -10.68
CA VAL A 22 -0.31 -3.29 -11.50
C VAL A 22 1.05 -3.28 -10.79
N ILE A 23 1.02 -3.14 -9.46
CA ILE A 23 2.17 -3.28 -8.57
C ILE A 23 1.72 -4.12 -7.40
N GLU A 24 2.32 -5.30 -7.22
CA GLU A 24 2.03 -6.19 -6.10
C GLU A 24 2.32 -5.52 -4.75
N PRO A 25 1.74 -5.99 -3.63
CA PRO A 25 2.04 -5.46 -2.31
C PRO A 25 3.50 -5.66 -1.91
N TYR A 26 4.18 -4.58 -1.52
CA TYR A 26 5.57 -4.62 -1.03
C TYR A 26 5.83 -3.48 -0.06
N VAL A 27 6.84 -3.68 0.80
CA VAL A 27 7.29 -2.70 1.80
C VAL A 27 8.61 -2.08 1.34
N ARG A 28 8.68 -0.75 1.35
CA ARG A 28 9.90 0.04 1.13
C ARG A 28 10.46 0.50 2.46
N PHE A 29 11.79 0.71 2.51
CA PHE A 29 12.49 1.24 3.70
C PHE A 29 12.24 0.42 4.98
N LYS A 30 12.11 -0.90 4.87
CA LYS A 30 11.81 -1.79 6.01
C LYS A 30 12.81 -1.56 7.16
N GLY A 31 12.29 -1.28 8.35
CA GLY A 31 13.07 -1.00 9.56
C GLY A 31 13.75 0.38 9.59
N GLN A 32 13.49 1.23 8.61
CA GLN A 32 14.04 2.59 8.51
C GLN A 32 12.93 3.63 8.66
N PRO A 33 13.26 4.88 9.02
CA PRO A 33 12.35 6.01 8.83
C PRO A 33 11.82 6.02 7.38
N GLY A 34 10.53 6.15 7.24
CA GLY A 34 9.81 6.13 5.97
C GLY A 34 9.31 4.76 5.56
N GLU A 35 9.39 3.76 6.46
CA GLU A 35 8.84 2.42 6.23
C GLU A 35 7.37 2.52 5.83
N GLN A 36 7.08 2.04 4.61
CA GLN A 36 5.78 2.17 4.00
C GLN A 36 5.48 0.98 3.10
N GLY A 37 4.21 0.57 3.09
CA GLY A 37 3.67 -0.43 2.17
C GLY A 37 2.93 0.25 1.04
N THR A 38 3.08 -0.25 -0.18
CA THR A 38 2.38 0.24 -1.38
C THR A 38 1.91 -0.93 -2.23
N LEU A 39 0.71 -0.80 -2.81
CA LEU A 39 0.19 -1.67 -3.87
C LEU A 39 -0.66 -0.85 -4.86
N PHE A 40 -0.81 -1.36 -6.08
CA PHE A 40 -1.65 -0.76 -7.11
C PHE A 40 -2.53 -1.82 -7.80
N ILE A 41 -3.78 -1.48 -8.02
CA ILE A 41 -4.74 -2.25 -8.82
C ILE A 41 -5.41 -1.33 -9.85
N LEU A 42 -6.01 -1.92 -10.88
CA LEU A 42 -6.92 -1.18 -11.77
C LEU A 42 -8.36 -1.32 -11.28
N ASP A 43 -9.12 -0.23 -11.35
CA ASP A 43 -10.57 -0.30 -11.27
C ASP A 43 -11.17 -0.86 -12.59
N PRO A 44 -12.48 -1.13 -12.66
CA PRO A 44 -13.13 -1.63 -13.87
C PRO A 44 -13.05 -0.69 -15.10
N PHE A 45 -12.68 0.57 -14.90
CA PHE A 45 -12.53 1.58 -15.95
C PHE A 45 -11.06 1.78 -16.37
N GLY A 46 -10.13 1.01 -15.77
CA GLY A 46 -8.70 1.08 -16.07
C GLY A 46 -7.94 2.17 -15.32
N ASN A 47 -8.54 2.79 -14.30
CA ASN A 47 -7.84 3.76 -13.46
C ASN A 47 -6.96 3.04 -12.44
N ALA A 48 -5.71 3.48 -12.29
CA ALA A 48 -4.81 2.94 -11.28
C ALA A 48 -5.13 3.51 -9.89
N LEU A 49 -5.49 2.63 -8.97
CA LEU A 49 -5.74 2.96 -7.57
C LEU A 49 -4.52 2.59 -6.72
N GLU A 50 -3.92 3.59 -6.08
CA GLU A 50 -2.84 3.41 -5.10
C GLU A 50 -3.42 3.16 -3.70
N PHE A 51 -2.97 2.09 -3.05
CA PHE A 51 -3.17 1.88 -1.62
C PHE A 51 -1.82 1.85 -0.92
N LYS A 52 -1.66 2.74 0.07
CA LYS A 52 -0.43 2.88 0.83
C LYS A 52 -0.67 2.98 2.33
N THR A 53 0.36 2.59 3.09
CA THR A 53 0.42 2.69 4.55
C THR A 53 1.81 3.13 4.98
N PHE A 54 1.92 3.77 6.13
CA PHE A 54 3.19 4.17 6.75
C PHE A 54 3.27 3.57 8.14
N ARG A 55 4.46 3.12 8.53
CA ARG A 55 4.68 2.61 9.90
C ARG A 55 4.56 3.72 10.93
N ASP A 56 4.87 4.94 10.52
CA ASP A 56 4.78 6.15 11.31
C ASP A 56 4.12 7.26 10.46
N PHE A 57 2.91 7.65 10.86
CA PHE A 57 2.09 8.64 10.15
C PHE A 57 2.67 10.05 10.21
N SER A 58 3.56 10.35 11.17
CA SER A 58 4.23 11.65 11.22
C SER A 58 5.11 11.91 9.99
N GLN A 59 5.50 10.83 9.30
CA GLN A 59 6.39 10.85 8.15
C GLN A 59 5.63 11.03 6.82
N ILE A 60 4.30 11.14 6.86
CA ILE A 60 3.45 11.40 5.68
C ILE A 60 3.67 12.82 5.13
N PHE A 61 4.00 13.77 6.00
CA PHE A 61 4.15 15.19 5.66
C PHE A 61 5.53 15.74 6.01
N ALA A 62 6.53 14.88 6.21
CA ALA A 62 7.89 15.34 6.46
C ALA A 62 8.42 16.06 5.22
N THR A 63 8.27 17.39 5.20
CA THR A 63 8.94 18.28 4.26
C THR A 63 10.40 18.36 4.66
N GLY A 64 11.28 17.80 3.82
CA GLY A 64 12.71 18.10 3.84
C GLY A 64 12.99 19.49 3.30
#